data_AF-A0A8F4J4G4-F1
#
_entry.id   AF-A0A8F4J4G4-F1
#
_cell.length_a   1.000
_cell.length_b   1.000
_cell.length_c   1.000
_cell.angle_alpha   90.00
_cell.angle_beta   90.00
_cell.angle_gamma   90.00
#
_symmetry.space_group_name_H-M   'P 1'
#
loop_
_entity.id
_entity.type
_entity.pdbx_description
1 polymer ?
#
loop_
_entity_poly.entity_id
_entity_poly.type
_entity_poly.pdbx_seq_one_letter_code
_entity_poly.pdbx_strand_id
1 'polypeptide(L)'
;MERPPADPSKLLASWDDWERGEITPGRVLADLKTGGLRDVLDHLAGPDGAATDDGVDAGALQARWMTWERGEAAPGQVVEDLQRGGLRGVVAHLAAAVEQA
;
A
#
# COMPACT_ATOMS: atom_id res chain seq x y z
N MET A 1 17.50 14.53 -3.40
CA MET A 1 17.91 13.12 -3.54
C MET A 1 16.69 12.38 -4.02
N GLU A 2 16.74 11.84 -5.24
CA GLU A 2 15.66 11.08 -5.84
C GLU A 2 15.63 9.72 -5.13
N ARG A 3 14.62 9.51 -4.28
CA ARG A 3 14.36 8.21 -3.65
C ARG A 3 14.02 7.25 -4.80
N PRO A 4 14.52 6.00 -4.84
CA PRO A 4 14.13 5.07 -5.88
C PRO A 4 12.59 5.07 -5.98
N PRO A 5 12.03 5.18 -7.20
CA PRO A 5 10.59 5.19 -7.36
C PRO A 5 10.04 3.92 -6.70
N ALA A 6 8.94 4.07 -5.97
CA ALA A 6 8.21 2.91 -5.47
C ALA A 6 7.97 1.94 -6.63
N ASP A 7 7.99 0.64 -6.34
CA ASP A 7 7.83 -0.42 -7.34
C ASP A 7 6.44 -1.04 -7.15
N PRO A 8 5.39 -0.54 -7.83
CA PRO A 8 4.01 -0.93 -7.53
C PRO A 8 3.76 -2.41 -7.87
N SER A 9 4.49 -2.96 -8.84
CA SER A 9 4.43 -4.38 -9.19
C SER A 9 4.94 -5.27 -8.07
N LYS A 10 6.02 -4.86 -7.37
CA LYS A 10 6.47 -5.57 -6.17
C LYS A 10 5.50 -5.44 -5.00
N LEU A 11 4.90 -4.26 -4.82
CA LEU A 11 3.88 -4.06 -3.78
C LEU A 11 2.68 -5.00 -4.00
N LEU A 12 2.19 -5.08 -5.24
CA LEU A 12 1.10 -5.99 -5.61
C LEU A 12 1.49 -7.45 -5.38
N ALA A 13 2.68 -7.88 -5.82
CA ALA A 13 3.14 -9.25 -5.65
C ALA A 13 3.20 -9.66 -4.16
N SER A 14 3.81 -8.84 -3.31
CA SER A 14 3.85 -9.10 -1.86
C SER A 14 2.46 -9.15 -1.23
N TRP A 15 1.51 -8.35 -1.73
CA TRP A 15 0.13 -8.38 -1.28
C TRP A 15 -0.59 -9.68 -1.69
N ASP A 16 -0.43 -10.12 -2.94
CA ASP A 16 -1.00 -11.38 -3.44
C ASP A 16 -0.44 -12.61 -2.69
N ASP A 17 0.86 -12.65 -2.39
CA ASP A 17 1.47 -13.72 -1.59
C ASP A 17 0.83 -13.83 -0.20
N TRP A 18 0.51 -12.68 0.42
CA TRP A 18 -0.20 -12.65 1.70
C TRP A 18 -1.66 -13.10 1.57
N GLU A 19 -2.40 -12.62 0.57
CA GLU A 19 -3.80 -13.03 0.35
C GLU A 19 -3.94 -14.53 0.08
N ARG A 20 -2.90 -15.17 -0.48
CA ARG A 20 -2.80 -16.62 -0.66
C ARG A 20 -2.39 -17.37 0.62
N GLY A 21 -1.99 -16.66 1.67
CA GLY A 21 -1.52 -17.22 2.93
C GLY A 21 -0.07 -17.71 2.90
N GLU A 22 0.73 -17.31 1.91
CA GLU A 22 2.13 -17.74 1.75
C GLU A 22 3.06 -17.00 2.72
N ILE A 23 2.71 -15.77 3.13
CA ILE A 23 3.45 -14.96 4.10
C ILE A 23 2.54 -14.42 5.21
N THR A 24 3.14 -14.07 6.35
CA THR A 24 2.40 -13.57 7.52
C THR A 24 2.09 -12.06 7.40
N PRO A 25 1.10 -11.54 8.16
CA PRO A 25 0.78 -10.10 8.18
C PRO A 25 1.99 -9.20 8.51
N GLY A 26 2.86 -9.64 9.44
CA GLY A 26 4.08 -8.91 9.77
C GLY A 26 5.09 -8.88 8.62
N ARG A 27 5.19 -9.97 7.84
CA ARG A 27 6.09 -10.07 6.70
C ARG A 27 5.62 -9.19 5.55
N VAL A 28 4.33 -9.24 5.19
CA VAL A 28 3.78 -8.40 4.11
C VAL A 28 3.93 -6.91 4.42
N LEU A 29 3.67 -6.45 5.65
CA LEU A 29 3.88 -5.03 6.00
C LEU A 29 5.36 -4.62 5.86
N ALA A 30 6.31 -5.48 6.22
CA ALA A 30 7.73 -5.21 6.04
C ALA A 30 8.13 -5.14 4.56
N ASP A 31 7.60 -6.05 3.73
CA ASP A 31 7.86 -6.06 2.29
C ASP A 31 7.23 -4.83 1.60
N LEU A 32 5.99 -4.46 1.97
CA LEU A 32 5.31 -3.24 1.50
C LEU A 32 6.08 -1.96 1.89
N LYS A 33 6.61 -1.90 3.12
CA LYS A 33 7.44 -0.78 3.57
C LYS A 33 8.69 -0.66 2.73
N THR A 34 9.36 -1.78 2.49
CA THR A 34 10.56 -1.86 1.65
C THR A 34 10.26 -1.48 0.20
N GLY A 35 9.11 -1.89 -0.32
CA GLY A 35 8.63 -1.54 -1.66
C GLY A 35 8.16 -0.10 -1.83
N GLY A 36 8.18 0.72 -0.77
CA GLY A 36 7.88 2.15 -0.84
C GLY A 36 6.40 2.50 -0.69
N LEU A 37 5.57 1.64 -0.08
CA LEU A 37 4.13 1.90 0.08
C LEU A 37 3.85 3.23 0.79
N ARG A 38 4.69 3.62 1.75
CA ARG A 38 4.53 4.90 2.47
C ARG A 38 4.57 6.09 1.51
N ASP A 39 5.57 6.14 0.64
CA ASP A 39 5.74 7.22 -0.33
C ASP A 39 4.58 7.24 -1.34
N VAL A 40 4.08 6.06 -1.74
CA VAL A 40 2.88 5.95 -2.60
C VAL A 40 1.65 6.55 -1.92
N LEU A 41 1.37 6.16 -0.67
CA LEU A 41 0.21 6.66 0.08
C LEU A 41 0.33 8.16 0.36
N ASP A 42 1.51 8.66 0.71
CA ASP A 42 1.76 10.10 0.91
C ASP A 42 1.52 10.90 -0.38
N HIS A 43 1.93 10.37 -1.53
CA HIS A 43 1.68 10.99 -2.83
C HIS A 43 0.18 11.03 -3.18
N LEU A 44 -0.53 9.91 -3.00
CA LEU A 44 -1.96 9.80 -3.31
C LEU A 44 -2.85 10.58 -2.34
N ALA A 45 -2.45 10.73 -1.08
CA ALA A 45 -3.16 11.56 -0.11
C ALA A 45 -2.91 13.07 -0.31
N GLY A 46 -1.91 13.43 -1.11
CA GLY A 46 -1.59 14.80 -1.47
C GLY A 46 -2.63 15.44 -2.41
N PRO A 47 -2.58 16.77 -2.57
CA PRO A 47 -3.52 17.51 -3.43
C PRO A 47 -3.45 17.13 -4.91
N ASP A 48 -2.31 16.58 -5.34
CA ASP A 48 -2.03 16.15 -6.71
C ASP A 48 -2.27 14.63 -6.91
N GLY A 49 -2.76 13.93 -5.88
CA GLY A 49 -3.02 12.49 -5.95
C GLY A 49 -4.03 12.15 -7.04
N ALA A 50 -3.64 11.27 -7.97
CA ALA A 50 -4.57 10.76 -8.98
C ALA A 50 -5.73 10.06 -8.26
N ALA A 51 -6.95 10.61 -8.42
CA ALA A 51 -8.15 9.99 -7.88
C ALA A 51 -8.28 8.58 -8.48
N THR A 52 -8.22 7.57 -7.62
CA THR A 52 -8.58 6.21 -8.02
C THR A 52 -10.09 6.19 -8.27
N ASP A 53 -10.50 5.70 -9.44
CA ASP A 53 -11.90 5.71 -9.91
C ASP A 53 -12.89 4.99 -8.96
N ASP A 54 -12.38 4.19 -8.02
CA ASP A 54 -13.14 3.35 -7.07
C ASP A 54 -13.56 4.04 -5.75
N GLY A 55 -13.33 5.34 -5.57
CA GLY A 55 -13.73 6.04 -4.33
C GLY A 55 -12.92 5.63 -3.09
N VAL A 56 -11.71 5.10 -3.30
CA VAL A 56 -10.77 4.76 -2.22
C VAL A 56 -10.18 6.04 -1.61
N ASP A 57 -10.27 6.16 -0.28
CA ASP A 57 -9.66 7.26 0.47
C ASP A 57 -8.20 6.93 0.82
N ALA A 58 -7.28 7.44 -0.01
CA ALA A 58 -5.83 7.27 0.19
C ALA A 58 -5.34 7.88 1.52
N GLY A 59 -5.94 8.99 1.97
CA GLY A 59 -5.63 9.59 3.26
C GLY A 59 -6.02 8.69 4.44
N ALA A 60 -7.16 8.01 4.33
CA ALA A 60 -7.59 7.03 5.32
C ALA A 60 -6.69 5.77 5.31
N LEU A 61 -6.23 5.31 4.14
CA LEU A 61 -5.23 4.22 4.04
C LEU A 61 -3.89 4.62 4.67
N GLN A 62 -3.41 5.84 4.40
CA GLN A 62 -2.20 6.40 4.99
C GLN A 62 -2.35 6.49 6.52
N ALA A 63 -3.48 6.98 7.04
CA ALA A 63 -3.71 7.08 8.47
C ALA A 63 -3.63 5.72 9.17
N ARG A 64 -4.24 4.67 8.58
CA ARG A 64 -4.17 3.28 9.06
C ARG A 64 -2.73 2.77 9.06
N TRP A 65 -2.01 2.96 7.95
CA TRP A 65 -0.59 2.60 7.85
C TRP A 65 0.25 3.23 8.98
N MET A 66 0.00 4.51 9.30
CA MET A 66 0.77 5.19 10.33
C MET A 66 0.53 4.64 11.75
N THR A 67 -0.59 3.97 12.02
CA THR A 67 -0.81 3.30 13.32
C THR A 67 0.19 2.16 13.54
N TRP A 68 0.54 1.43 12.48
CA TRP A 68 1.59 0.40 12.55
C TRP A 68 2.98 1.01 12.69
N GLU A 69 3.29 2.05 11.90
CA GLU A 69 4.58 2.74 11.96
C GLU A 69 4.87 3.34 13.35
N ARG A 70 3.83 3.75 14.08
CA ARG A 70 3.94 4.26 15.46
C ARG A 70 3.92 3.16 16.52
N GLY A 71 3.71 1.90 16.13
CA GLY A 71 3.60 0.76 17.06
C GLY A 71 2.28 0.73 17.85
N GLU A 72 1.25 1.42 17.38
CA GLU A 72 -0.06 1.52 18.04
C GLU A 72 -0.99 0.35 17.70
N ALA A 73 -0.80 -0.27 16.53
CA ALA A 73 -1.64 -1.36 16.04
C ALA A 73 -0.82 -2.59 15.66
N ALA A 74 -1.39 -3.77 15.91
CA ALA A 74 -0.78 -5.04 15.55
C ALA A 74 -0.78 -5.23 14.02
N PRO A 75 0.22 -5.95 13.45
CA PRO A 75 0.30 -6.18 12.01
C PRO A 75 -0.97 -6.76 11.37
N GLY A 76 -1.61 -7.73 12.03
CA GLY A 76 -2.85 -8.34 11.51
C GLY A 76 -3.96 -7.32 11.33
N GLN A 77 -4.23 -6.53 12.36
CA GLN A 77 -5.26 -5.48 12.33
C GLN A 77 -5.01 -4.48 11.21
N VAL A 78 -3.76 -4.04 11.04
CA VAL A 78 -3.41 -3.04 10.01
C VAL A 78 -3.60 -3.60 8.62
N VAL A 79 -3.18 -4.85 8.36
CA VAL A 79 -3.39 -5.48 7.05
C VAL A 79 -4.88 -5.65 6.74
N GLU A 80 -5.70 -6.07 7.71
CA GLU A 80 -7.16 -6.17 7.54
C GLU A 80 -7.80 -4.80 7.25
N ASP A 81 -7.36 -3.75 7.95
CA ASP A 81 -7.87 -2.39 7.76
C ASP A 81 -7.44 -1.81 6.41
N LEU A 82 -6.23 -2.12 5.93
CA LEU A 82 -5.76 -1.77 4.59
C LEU A 82 -6.51 -2.53 3.49
N GLN A 83 -6.80 -3.82 3.69
CA GLN A 83 -7.60 -4.62 2.76
C GLN A 83 -9.02 -4.06 2.65
N ARG A 84 -9.67 -3.79 3.79
CA ARG A 84 -11.01 -3.18 3.83
C ARG A 84 -11.02 -1.77 3.24
N GLY A 85 -9.91 -1.05 3.37
CA GLY A 85 -9.72 0.26 2.75
C GLY A 85 -9.40 0.21 1.25
N GLY A 86 -9.29 -0.97 0.64
CA GLY A 86 -9.10 -1.11 -0.81
C GLY A 86 -7.66 -1.02 -1.30
N LEU A 87 -6.65 -1.23 -0.43
CA LEU A 87 -5.24 -1.13 -0.81
C LEU A 87 -4.88 -1.97 -2.05
N ARG A 88 -5.43 -3.18 -2.19
CA ARG A 88 -5.22 -4.06 -3.36
C ARG A 88 -5.53 -3.33 -4.68
N GLY A 89 -6.68 -2.66 -4.75
CA GLY A 89 -7.11 -1.95 -5.96
C GLY A 89 -6.17 -0.82 -6.32
N VAL A 90 -5.73 -0.06 -5.31
CA VAL A 90 -4.76 1.04 -5.49
C VAL A 90 -3.44 0.53 -6.06
N VAL A 91 -2.83 -0.50 -5.45
CA VAL A 91 -1.53 -1.00 -5.92
C VAL A 91 -1.64 -1.70 -7.27
N ALA A 92 -2.76 -2.38 -7.56
CA ALA A 92 -3.02 -2.97 -8.87
C ALA A 92 -3.18 -1.91 -9.96
N HIS A 93 -3.91 -0.84 -9.68
CA HIS A 93 -4.07 0.28 -10.60
C HIS A 93 -2.72 0.94 -10.92
N LEU A 94 -1.89 1.19 -9.91
CA LEU A 94 -0.56 1.75 -10.08
C LEU A 94 0.39 0.82 -10.85
N ALA A 95 0.37 -0.49 -10.56
CA ALA A 95 1.16 -1.47 -11.30
C ALA A 95 0.78 -1.48 -12.78
N ALA A 96 -0.52 -1.51 -13.08
CA ALA A 96 -1.02 -1.42 -14.46
C ALA A 96 -0.62 -0.10 -15.14
N ALA A 97 -0.61 1.02 -14.43
CA ALA A 97 -0.19 2.31 -14.98
C ALA A 97 1.32 2.33 -15.34
N VAL A 98 2.18 1.70 -14.53
CA VAL A 98 3.62 1.58 -14.81
C VAL A 98 3.90 0.67 -16.00
N GLU A 99 3.14 -0.42 -16.19
CA GLU A 99 3.33 -1.31 -17.34
C GLU A 99 2.96 -0.67 -18.69
N GLN A 100 2.19 0.41 -18.68
CA GLN A 100 1.72 1.10 -19.89
C GLN A 100 2.57 2.34 -20.26
N ALA A 101 3.57 2.69 -19.45
CA ALA A 101 4.45 3.84 -19.62
C ALA A 101 5.76 3.48 -20.36
#